data_AF-A0A9D9GR91-F1
#
_entry.id   AF-A0A9D9GR91-F1
#
_cell.length_a   1.000
_cell.length_b   1.000
_cell.length_c   1.000
_cell.angle_alpha   90.00
_cell.angle_beta   90.00
_cell.angle_gamma   90.00
#
_symmetry.space_group_name_H-M   'P 1'
#
loop_
_entity.id
_entity.type
_entity.pdbx_description
1 polymer ?
#
loop_
_entity_poly.entity_id
_entity_poly.type
_entity_poly.pdbx_seq_one_letter_code
_entity_poly.pdbx_strand_id
1 'polypeptide(L)'
;VEKLIAMVEKMVTQALKAYVETDAQTAKELINNDDAVDSLFWNITQKLINLDEKHTLKSSQVIYQVFIVKYLERIADQATNIGEWVEYIVNGFHKDKVII
;
A
#
# COMPACT_ATOMS: atom_id res chain seq x y z
N VAL A 1 1.40 -13.29 0.92
CA VAL A 1 2.55 -12.36 0.87
C VAL A 1 2.91 -12.04 -0.57
N GLU A 2 3.12 -13.02 -1.45
CA GLU A 2 3.42 -12.78 -2.88
C GLU A 2 2.45 -11.80 -3.58
N LYS A 3 1.14 -11.99 -3.39
CA LYS A 3 0.12 -11.07 -3.92
C LYS A 3 0.28 -9.63 -3.41
N LEU A 4 0.65 -9.46 -2.13
CA LEU A 4 0.90 -8.14 -1.54
C LEU A 4 2.15 -7.51 -2.17
N ILE A 5 3.23 -8.27 -2.35
CA ILE A 5 4.46 -7.80 -2.99
C ILE A 5 4.16 -7.31 -4.41
N ALA A 6 3.51 -8.14 -5.24
CA ALA A 6 3.17 -7.77 -6.62
C ALA A 6 2.29 -6.52 -6.70
N MET A 7 1.38 -6.34 -5.73
CA MET A 7 0.54 -5.14 -5.66
C MET A 7 1.33 -3.90 -5.28
N VAL A 8 2.22 -4.00 -4.29
CA VAL A 8 3.11 -2.91 -3.87
C VAL A 8 4.05 -2.49 -5.01
N GLU A 9 4.66 -3.45 -5.71
CA GLU A 9 5.53 -3.17 -6.87
C GLU A 9 4.78 -2.44 -7.99
N LYS A 10 3.54 -2.86 -8.26
CA LYS A 10 2.66 -2.19 -9.21
C LYS A 10 2.35 -0.75 -8.76
N MET A 11 1.99 -0.56 -7.50
CA MET A 11 1.67 0.78 -6.97
C MET A 11 2.88 1.71 -7.03
N VAL A 12 4.08 1.25 -6.67
CA VAL A 12 5.30 2.07 -6.79
C VAL A 12 5.55 2.47 -8.25
N THR A 13 5.40 1.53 -9.18
CA THR A 13 5.57 1.79 -10.62
C THR A 13 4.53 2.81 -11.13
N GLN A 14 3.27 2.65 -10.72
CA GLN A 14 2.18 3.56 -11.09
C GLN A 14 2.38 4.95 -10.47
N ALA A 15 2.87 5.05 -9.23
CA ALA A 15 3.16 6.33 -8.58
C ALA A 15 4.25 7.12 -9.32
N LEU A 16 5.34 6.45 -9.71
CA LEU A 16 6.38 7.08 -10.51
C LEU A 16 5.85 7.54 -11.86
N LYS A 17 5.05 6.71 -12.55
CA LYS A 17 4.44 7.06 -13.83
C LYS A 17 3.50 8.26 -13.70
N ALA A 18 2.57 8.21 -12.73
CA ALA A 18 1.62 9.29 -12.47
C ALA A 18 2.33 10.62 -12.22
N TYR A 19 3.42 10.59 -11.45
CA TYR A 19 4.19 11.77 -11.15
C TYR A 19 4.93 12.34 -12.37
N VAL A 20 5.64 11.49 -13.12
CA VAL A 20 6.41 11.93 -14.30
C VAL A 20 5.50 12.46 -15.41
N GLU A 21 4.35 11.82 -15.62
CA GLU A 21 3.42 12.17 -16.70
C GLU A 21 2.33 13.15 -16.25
N THR A 22 2.27 13.51 -14.96
CA THR A 22 1.19 14.32 -14.38
C THR A 22 -0.20 13.70 -14.68
N ASP A 23 -0.27 12.37 -14.60
CA ASP A 23 -1.46 11.59 -14.98
C ASP A 23 -2.40 11.41 -13.78
N ALA A 24 -3.44 12.24 -13.74
CA ALA A 24 -4.49 12.19 -12.72
C ALA A 24 -5.29 10.88 -12.73
N GLN A 25 -5.39 10.18 -13.86
CA GLN A 25 -6.12 8.91 -13.92
C GLN A 25 -5.34 7.82 -13.19
N THR A 26 -4.03 7.70 -13.46
CA THR A 26 -3.16 6.77 -12.73
C THR A 26 -3.08 7.14 -11.24
N ALA A 27 -3.09 8.45 -10.90
CA ALA A 27 -3.15 8.91 -9.52
C ALA A 27 -4.41 8.44 -8.78
N LYS A 28 -5.60 8.55 -9.39
CA LYS A 28 -6.85 8.03 -8.82
C LYS A 28 -6.84 6.52 -8.64
N GLU A 29 -6.26 5.79 -9.59
CA GLU A 29 -6.11 4.34 -9.45
C GLU A 29 -5.26 3.95 -8.24
N LEU A 30 -4.19 4.70 -7.93
CA LEU A 30 -3.38 4.48 -6.73
C LEU A 30 -4.20 4.62 -5.45
N ILE A 31 -4.94 5.73 -5.35
CA ILE A 31 -5.80 6.03 -4.19
C ILE A 31 -6.83 4.91 -3.99
N ASN A 32 -7.43 4.42 -5.07
CA ASN A 32 -8.41 3.31 -4.99
C ASN A 32 -7.79 1.95 -4.65
N ASN A 33 -6.48 1.77 -4.84
CA ASN A 33 -5.79 0.51 -4.53
C ASN A 33 -5.42 0.40 -3.04
N ASP A 34 -5.47 1.49 -2.28
CA ASP A 34 -5.05 1.56 -0.88
C ASP A 34 -5.83 0.55 0.00
N ASP A 35 -7.17 0.58 -0.08
CA ASP A 35 -8.08 -0.32 0.65
C ASP A 35 -7.76 -1.82 0.41
N ALA A 36 -7.32 -2.15 -0.81
CA ALA A 36 -7.01 -3.52 -1.19
C ALA A 36 -5.67 -3.99 -0.61
N VAL A 37 -4.68 -3.09 -0.48
CA VAL A 37 -3.43 -3.38 0.24
C VAL A 37 -3.71 -3.58 1.72
N ASP A 38 -4.48 -2.69 2.34
CA ASP A 38 -4.85 -2.77 3.76
C ASP A 38 -5.59 -4.07 4.07
N SER A 39 -6.53 -4.45 3.22
CA SER A 39 -7.24 -5.72 3.31
C SER A 39 -6.29 -6.92 3.22
N LEU A 40 -5.30 -6.87 2.33
CA LEU A 40 -4.29 -7.94 2.21
C LEU A 40 -3.37 -7.99 3.43
N PHE A 41 -2.92 -6.84 3.93
CA PHE A 41 -2.14 -6.73 5.17
C PHE A 41 -2.89 -7.38 6.34
N TRP A 42 -4.16 -7.05 6.53
CA TRP A 42 -4.99 -7.62 7.58
C TRP A 42 -5.12 -9.14 7.44
N ASN A 43 -5.50 -9.61 6.25
CA ASN A 43 -5.70 -11.03 5.98
C ASN A 43 -4.41 -11.86 6.19
N ILE A 44 -3.26 -11.34 5.77
CA ILE A 44 -1.98 -12.02 5.97
C ILE A 44 -1.62 -12.04 7.46
N THR A 45 -1.80 -10.92 8.17
CA THR A 45 -1.53 -10.84 9.61
C THR A 45 -2.37 -11.84 10.40
N GLN A 46 -3.68 -11.92 10.10
CA GLN A 46 -4.56 -12.91 10.72
C GLN A 46 -4.12 -14.35 10.42
N LYS A 47 -3.69 -14.64 9.18
CA LYS A 47 -3.14 -15.95 8.84
C LYS A 47 -1.88 -16.28 9.64
N LEU A 48 -0.99 -15.32 9.88
CA LEU A 48 0.22 -15.51 10.66
C LEU A 48 -0.07 -15.76 12.14
N ILE A 49 -1.03 -15.03 12.74
CA ILE A 49 -1.49 -15.27 14.11
C ILE A 49 -2.06 -16.68 14.26
N ASN A 50 -2.92 -17.12 13.32
CA ASN A 50 -3.46 -18.48 13.32
C ASN A 50 -2.37 -19.57 13.22
N LEU A 51 -1.24 -19.30 12.55
CA LEU A 51 -0.12 -20.24 12.47
C LEU A 51 0.68 -20.30 13.78
N ASP A 52 0.74 -19.20 14.53
CA ASP A 52 1.32 -19.14 15.88
C ASP A 52 0.48 -19.94 16.87
N GLU A 53 -0.84 -19.71 16.88
CA GLU A 53 -1.81 -20.39 17.75
C GLU A 53 -1.82 -21.92 17.53
N LYS A 54 -1.62 -22.36 16.29
CA LYS A 54 -1.49 -23.78 15.93
C LYS A 54 -0.10 -24.35 16.17
N HIS A 55 0.83 -23.57 16.71
CA HIS A 55 2.25 -23.92 16.90
C HIS A 55 2.93 -24.45 15.63
N THR A 56 2.45 -24.03 14.45
CA THR A 56 3.02 -24.42 13.16
C THR A 56 4.27 -23.61 12.83
N LEU A 57 4.34 -22.38 13.35
CA LEU A 57 5.52 -21.51 13.31
C LEU A 57 5.93 -21.13 14.73
N LYS A 58 7.22 -20.82 14.92
CA LYS A 58 7.67 -20.18 16.16
C LYS A 58 7.17 -18.74 16.19
N SER A 59 6.77 -18.25 17.36
CA SER A 59 6.28 -16.87 17.51
C SER A 59 7.29 -15.82 17.02
N SER A 60 8.60 -16.07 17.18
CA SER A 60 9.63 -15.20 16.61
C SER A 60 9.58 -15.12 15.08
N GLN A 61 9.31 -16.22 14.39
CA GLN A 61 9.17 -16.23 12.91
C GLN A 61 7.91 -15.48 12.48
N VAL A 62 6.82 -15.62 13.23
CA VAL A 62 5.57 -14.89 13.00
C VAL A 62 5.78 -13.38 13.13
N ILE A 63 6.45 -12.94 14.20
CA ILE A 63 6.80 -11.52 14.41
C ILE A 63 7.61 -10.96 13.23
N TYR A 64 8.67 -11.64 12.80
CA TYR A 64 9.47 -11.18 11.66
C TYR A 64 8.65 -11.08 10.36
N GLN A 65 7.75 -12.04 10.11
CA GLN A 65 6.89 -12.00 8.94
C GLN A 65 5.86 -10.86 9.00
N VAL A 66 5.27 -10.60 10.17
CA VAL A 66 4.37 -9.46 10.37
C VAL A 66 5.09 -8.14 10.08
N PHE A 67 6.34 -7.99 10.52
CA PHE A 67 7.12 -6.79 10.18
C PHE A 67 7.34 -6.62 8.68
N ILE A 68 7.67 -7.70 7.95
CA ILE A 68 7.82 -7.64 6.49
C ILE A 68 6.51 -7.15 5.84
N VAL A 69 5.37 -7.71 6.26
CA VAL A 69 4.06 -7.33 5.71
C VAL A 69 3.71 -5.88 6.06
N LYS A 70 4.05 -5.42 7.27
CA LYS A 70 3.87 -4.01 7.67
C LYS A 70 4.74 -3.06 6.86
N TYR A 71 6.00 -3.42 6.57
CA TYR A 71 6.86 -2.58 5.73
C TYR A 71 6.36 -2.51 4.28
N LEU A 72 5.79 -3.60 3.75
CA LEU A 72 5.16 -3.61 2.43
C LEU A 72 3.94 -2.68 2.37
N GLU A 73 3.05 -2.73 3.36
CA GLU A 73 1.91 -1.80 3.45
C GLU A 73 2.37 -0.34 3.51
N ARG A 74 3.40 -0.05 4.31
CA ARG A 74 3.95 1.31 4.41
C ARG A 74 4.56 1.82 3.10
N ILE A 75 5.10 0.94 2.26
CA ILE A 75 5.60 1.32 0.92
C ILE A 75 4.41 1.64 -0.01
N ALA A 76 3.33 0.86 0.07
CA ALA A 76 2.11 1.14 -0.69
C ALA A 76 1.46 2.47 -0.27
N ASP A 77 1.35 2.75 1.02
CA ASP A 77 0.85 4.04 1.54
C ASP A 77 1.69 5.22 1.01
N GLN A 78 3.02 5.08 0.96
CA GLN A 78 3.88 6.10 0.35
C GLN A 78 3.60 6.29 -1.15
N ALA A 79 3.31 5.22 -1.89
CA ALA A 79 2.92 5.31 -3.29
C ALA A 79 1.55 6.00 -3.46
N THR A 80 0.58 5.72 -2.58
CA THR A 80 -0.70 6.41 -2.52
C THR A 80 -0.52 7.91 -2.28
N ASN A 81 0.30 8.29 -1.29
CA ASN A 81 0.59 9.69 -0.99
C ASN A 81 1.19 10.43 -2.19
N ILE A 82 2.06 9.80 -2.99
CA ILE A 82 2.56 10.40 -4.25
C ILE A 82 1.41 10.65 -5.22
N GLY A 83 0.48 9.69 -5.38
CA GLY A 83 -0.72 9.87 -6.21
C GLY A 83 -1.57 11.07 -5.77
N GLU A 84 -1.81 11.23 -4.47
CA GLU A 84 -2.55 12.38 -3.93
C GLU A 84 -1.86 13.73 -4.20
N TRP A 85 -0.52 13.76 -4.23
CA TRP A 85 0.22 14.96 -4.63
C TRP A 85 0.10 15.23 -6.13
N VAL A 86 0.03 14.19 -6.97
CA VAL A 86 -0.22 14.34 -8.41
C VAL A 86 -1.61 14.91 -8.64
N GLU A 87 -2.64 14.40 -7.95
CA GLU A 87 -3.99 14.99 -8.02
C GLU A 87 -3.94 16.48 -7.68
N TYR A 88 -3.28 16.84 -6.57
CA TYR A 88 -3.11 18.24 -6.18
C TYR A 88 -2.44 19.10 -7.25
N ILE A 89 -1.38 18.61 -7.89
CA ILE A 89 -0.69 19.34 -8.97
C ILE A 89 -1.64 19.59 -10.15
N VAL A 90 -2.52 18.63 -10.46
CA VAL A 90 -3.44 18.72 -11.60
C VAL A 90 -4.67 19.60 -11.30
N ASN A 91 -5.25 19.47 -10.11
CA ASN A 91 -6.58 19.98 -9.81
C ASN A 91 -6.64 20.98 -8.63
N GLY A 92 -5.55 21.14 -7.87
CA GLY A 92 -5.47 22.04 -6.71
C GLY A 92 -6.02 21.47 -5.39
N PHE A 93 -6.47 20.21 -5.37
CA PHE A 93 -7.03 19.53 -4.20
C PHE A 93 -6.11 18.41 -3.70
N HIS A 94 -5.90 18.36 -2.39
CA HIS A 94 -5.20 17.27 -1.73
C HIS A 94 -6.14 16.68 -0.66
N LYS A 95 -6.53 15.40 -0.81
CA LYS A 95 -7.50 14.72 0.07
C LYS A 95 -8.77 15.56 0.30
N ASP A 96 -9.38 16.03 -0.80
CA ASP A 96 -10.59 16.88 -0.81
C ASP A 96 -10.46 18.25 -0.10
N LYS A 97 -9.23 18.71 0.16
CA LYS A 97 -8.96 20.03 0.73
C LYS A 97 -8.12 20.87 -0.24
N VAL A 98 -8.50 22.14 -0.41
CA VAL A 98 -7.63 23.13 -1.03
C VAL A 98 -6.63 23.57 0.03
N ILE A 99 -5.34 23.42 -0.25
CA ILE A 99 -4.25 23.76 0.69
C ILE A 99 -3.79 25.23 0.53
N ILE A 100 -4.30 25.96 -0.46
CA ILE A 100 -3.94 27.35 -0.77
C ILE A 100 -5.13 28.29 -0.66
#